data_AF-A0A519SIC1-F1
#
_entry.id   AF-A0A519SIC1-F1
#
_cell.length_a   1.000
_cell.length_b   1.000
_cell.length_c   1.000
_cell.angle_alpha   90.00
_cell.angle_beta   90.00
_cell.angle_gamma   90.00
#
_symmetry.space_group_name_H-M   'P 1'
#
loop_
_entity.id
_entity.type
_entity.pdbx_description
1 polymer ?
#
loop_
_entity_poly.entity_id
_entity_poly.type
_entity_poly.pdbx_seq_one_letter_code
_entity_poly.pdbx_strand_id
1 'polypeptide(L)'
;MAILDNLAKGVKDFFVEEDHRAPVAAPAAPAAPAPALADLPAGLAQPEQRHLDHIAQLLAGDGRDFNAFTKMVKSLAASGLSGPLLYQTAFNAFAAVTGLDLPTLLTSADALTQKLADDRACIQERHREKLGETGPLKGPPGPLAQLRHQAAQLQADVAALTKQLGEKSQQLQDTQQQLHQEGAKAQAALASYELANAAAVAELQ
;
A
#
# COMPACT_ATOMS: atom_id res chain seq x y z
N MET A 1 -5.97 -5.35 -31.44
CA MET A 1 -7.00 -4.63 -30.67
C MET A 1 -7.56 -5.47 -29.50
N ALA A 2 -6.74 -6.25 -28.77
CA ALA A 2 -7.23 -7.11 -27.67
C ALA A 2 -6.89 -6.59 -26.25
N ILE A 3 -6.19 -5.46 -26.16
CA ILE A 3 -5.69 -4.90 -24.89
C ILE A 3 -6.72 -3.92 -24.27
N LEU A 4 -7.56 -3.29 -25.10
CA LEU A 4 -8.55 -2.31 -24.65
C LEU A 4 -9.79 -2.96 -24.01
N ASP A 5 -10.15 -4.19 -24.41
CA ASP A 5 -11.32 -4.91 -23.85
C ASP A 5 -11.11 -5.38 -22.41
N ASN A 6 -9.87 -5.68 -22.02
CA ASN A 6 -9.57 -6.12 -20.65
C ASN A 6 -9.56 -4.95 -19.66
N LEU A 7 -9.28 -3.73 -20.12
CA LEU A 7 -9.31 -2.54 -19.27
C LEU A 7 -10.76 -2.10 -18.97
N ALA A 8 -11.67 -2.23 -19.94
CA ALA A 8 -13.09 -1.92 -19.75
C ALA A 8 -13.80 -2.89 -18.80
N LYS A 9 -13.35 -4.15 -18.73
CA LYS A 9 -13.90 -5.16 -17.82
C LYS A 9 -13.50 -4.89 -16.36
N GLY A 10 -12.27 -4.46 -16.11
CA GLY A 10 -11.76 -4.17 -14.76
C GLY A 10 -12.32 -2.89 -14.13
N VAL A 11 -12.73 -1.89 -14.93
CA VAL A 11 -13.33 -0.65 -14.40
C VAL A 11 -14.81 -0.85 -14.03
N LYS A 12 -15.51 -1.80 -14.67
CA LYS A 12 -16.94 -2.03 -14.40
C LYS A 12 -17.18 -2.69 -13.04
N ASP A 13 -16.24 -3.49 -12.54
CA ASP A 13 -16.31 -4.10 -11.20
C ASP A 13 -15.94 -3.12 -10.06
N PHE A 14 -15.43 -1.93 -10.39
CA PHE A 14 -15.06 -0.92 -9.40
C PHE A 14 -16.17 0.10 -9.09
N PHE A 15 -17.25 0.11 -9.88
CA PHE A 15 -18.36 1.10 -9.80
C PHE A 15 -19.72 0.51 -9.43
N VAL A 16 -19.79 -0.75 -9.00
CA VAL A 16 -21.04 -1.32 -8.45
C VAL A 16 -21.04 -1.16 -6.93
N GLU A 17 -21.45 0.02 -6.49
CA GLU A 17 -22.12 0.21 -5.20
C GLU A 17 -23.55 -0.35 -5.34
N GLU A 18 -23.87 -1.44 -4.65
CA GLU A 18 -25.27 -1.84 -4.44
C GLU A 18 -25.70 -1.48 -3.02
N ASP A 19 -26.43 -0.36 -2.97
CA ASP A 19 -27.15 0.22 -1.85
C ASP A 19 -28.37 -0.62 -1.44
N HIS A 20 -28.65 -0.56 -0.13
CA HIS A 20 -29.95 -0.58 0.54
C HIS A 20 -31.15 -1.34 -0.04
N ARG A 21 -31.65 -2.31 0.76
CA ARG A 21 -33.06 -2.71 0.77
C ARG A 21 -33.66 -2.57 2.17
N ALA A 22 -34.46 -1.53 2.39
CA ALA A 22 -35.38 -1.42 3.53
C ALA A 22 -36.67 -2.24 3.28
N PRO A 23 -37.37 -2.67 4.36
CA PRO A 23 -38.76 -2.24 4.50
C PRO A 23 -39.15 -1.82 5.94
N VAL A 24 -40.14 -0.91 6.01
CA VAL A 24 -40.91 -0.39 7.17
C VAL A 24 -41.82 -1.53 7.74
N ALA A 25 -42.13 -1.76 9.03
CA ALA A 25 -42.79 -0.96 10.08
C ALA A 25 -42.71 -1.60 11.51
N ALA A 26 -42.95 -0.79 12.56
CA ALA A 26 -42.86 -0.94 14.05
C ALA A 26 -43.85 -1.97 14.74
N PRO A 27 -43.85 -2.30 16.07
CA PRO A 27 -43.51 -1.51 17.29
C PRO A 27 -42.69 -2.22 18.42
N ALA A 28 -42.65 -1.63 19.63
CA ALA A 28 -41.55 -1.59 20.62
C ALA A 28 -41.44 -2.66 21.75
N ALA A 29 -40.21 -2.70 22.32
CA ALA A 29 -39.76 -3.05 23.70
C ALA A 29 -39.52 -4.53 24.11
N PRO A 30 -38.69 -4.86 25.15
CA PRO A 30 -37.65 -4.12 25.89
C PRO A 30 -36.24 -4.78 25.84
N ALA A 31 -35.27 -4.22 26.57
CA ALA A 31 -33.82 -4.48 26.52
C ALA A 31 -33.28 -5.72 27.28
N ALA A 32 -32.15 -6.26 26.74
CA ALA A 32 -31.06 -7.06 27.36
C ALA A 32 -31.36 -8.52 27.79
N PRO A 33 -30.40 -9.49 27.71
CA PRO A 33 -28.94 -9.37 27.87
C PRO A 33 -28.06 -9.95 26.73
N ALA A 34 -26.75 -9.75 26.87
CA ALA A 34 -25.65 -9.95 25.91
C ALA A 34 -25.61 -11.30 25.15
N PRO A 35 -25.06 -11.34 23.92
CA PRO A 35 -24.85 -12.59 23.20
C PRO A 35 -23.68 -13.35 23.83
N ALA A 36 -23.96 -14.58 24.27
CA ALA A 36 -22.95 -15.58 24.54
C ALA A 36 -22.21 -15.92 23.24
N LEU A 37 -20.98 -15.42 23.10
CA LEU A 37 -20.03 -15.83 22.06
C LEU A 37 -19.40 -17.19 22.41
N ALA A 38 -20.23 -18.22 22.61
CA ALA A 38 -19.77 -19.53 23.07
C ALA A 38 -19.74 -20.62 21.97
N ASP A 39 -20.10 -20.32 20.72
CA ASP A 39 -20.07 -21.33 19.66
C ASP A 39 -19.78 -20.73 18.29
N LEU A 40 -18.50 -20.57 17.96
CA LEU A 40 -18.03 -20.44 16.58
C LEU A 40 -16.79 -21.35 16.40
N PRO A 41 -16.77 -22.20 15.35
CA PRO A 41 -15.75 -23.23 15.19
C PRO A 41 -14.34 -22.62 15.07
N ALA A 42 -13.42 -23.19 15.86
CA ALA A 42 -12.00 -22.88 15.85
C ALA A 42 -11.37 -23.24 14.49
N GLY A 43 -11.35 -22.30 13.55
CA GLY A 43 -10.74 -22.54 12.24
C GLY A 43 -10.46 -21.32 11.38
N LEU A 44 -11.14 -20.19 11.61
CA LEU A 44 -10.99 -18.98 10.80
C LEU A 44 -10.96 -17.71 11.67
N ALA A 45 -10.17 -17.71 12.74
CA ALA A 45 -9.88 -16.48 13.48
C ALA A 45 -9.19 -15.49 12.54
N GLN A 46 -9.96 -14.54 12.03
CA GLN A 46 -9.47 -13.41 11.24
C GLN A 46 -8.32 -12.72 11.96
N PRO A 47 -7.41 -12.03 11.25
CA PRO A 47 -6.35 -11.23 11.88
C PRO A 47 -6.91 -10.32 12.99
N GLU A 48 -8.11 -9.77 12.79
CA GLU A 48 -8.82 -8.97 13.79
C GLU A 48 -9.11 -9.74 15.08
N GLN A 49 -9.57 -11.00 15.00
CA GLN A 49 -9.81 -11.84 16.17
C GLN A 49 -8.51 -12.09 16.97
N ARG A 50 -7.40 -12.35 16.27
CA ARG A 50 -6.08 -12.53 16.90
C ARG A 50 -5.57 -11.25 17.56
N HIS A 51 -5.85 -10.09 16.97
CA HIS A 51 -5.53 -8.80 17.59
C HIS A 51 -6.35 -8.56 18.86
N LEU A 52 -7.64 -8.88 18.85
CA LEU A 52 -8.50 -8.78 20.03
C LEU A 52 -8.05 -9.74 21.14
N ASP A 53 -7.69 -10.98 20.79
CA ASP A 53 -7.16 -11.96 21.75
C ASP A 53 -5.81 -11.53 22.35
N HIS A 54 -4.92 -10.94 21.53
CA HIS A 54 -3.64 -10.41 21.99
C HIS A 54 -3.83 -9.20 22.93
N ILE A 55 -4.74 -8.29 22.57
CA ILE A 55 -5.11 -7.15 23.44
C ILE A 55 -5.73 -7.66 24.75
N ALA A 56 -6.58 -8.69 24.68
CA ALA A 56 -7.14 -9.33 25.86
C ALA A 56 -6.05 -9.97 26.75
N GLN A 57 -5.02 -10.60 26.16
CA GLN A 57 -3.86 -11.13 26.88
C GLN A 57 -2.99 -10.03 27.51
N LEU A 58 -2.74 -8.92 26.79
CA LEU A 58 -2.02 -7.76 27.34
C LEU A 58 -2.75 -7.17 28.55
N LEU A 59 -4.08 -7.09 28.46
CA LEU A 59 -4.93 -6.56 29.51
C LEU A 59 -5.21 -7.56 30.65
N ALA A 60 -4.99 -8.86 30.43
CA ALA A 60 -5.13 -9.90 31.45
C ALA A 60 -3.81 -10.16 32.21
N GLY A 61 -2.66 -9.84 31.59
CA GLY A 61 -1.33 -9.90 32.20
C GLY A 61 -0.96 -8.58 32.88
N ASP A 62 0.08 -7.92 32.36
CA ASP A 62 0.72 -6.74 32.99
C ASP A 62 -0.21 -5.53 33.14
N GLY A 63 -1.28 -5.45 32.33
CA GLY A 63 -2.27 -4.39 32.40
C GLY A 63 -3.51 -4.69 33.24
N ARG A 64 -3.56 -5.82 33.97
CA ARG A 64 -4.79 -6.29 34.65
C ARG A 64 -5.36 -5.29 35.65
N ASP A 65 -4.50 -4.79 36.53
CA ASP A 65 -4.91 -3.90 37.62
C ASP A 65 -5.28 -2.52 37.09
N PHE A 66 -4.49 -1.99 36.15
CA PHE A 66 -4.81 -0.75 35.45
C PHE A 66 -6.10 -0.85 34.62
N ASN A 67 -6.37 -1.99 33.97
CA ASN A 67 -7.60 -2.21 33.24
C ASN A 67 -8.81 -2.29 34.17
N ALA A 68 -8.68 -2.99 35.30
CA ALA A 68 -9.73 -3.08 36.32
C ALA A 68 -10.06 -1.69 36.90
N PHE A 69 -9.03 -0.88 37.22
CA PHE A 69 -9.21 0.51 37.63
C PHE A 69 -9.91 1.34 36.53
N THR A 70 -9.48 1.22 35.27
CA THR A 70 -10.09 1.95 34.15
C THR A 70 -11.55 1.58 33.94
N LYS A 71 -11.92 0.29 34.10
CA LYS A 71 -13.31 -0.18 34.06
C LYS A 71 -14.13 0.41 35.19
N MET A 72 -13.57 0.51 36.39
CA MET A 72 -14.24 1.11 37.55
C MET A 72 -14.47 2.61 37.35
N VAL A 73 -13.46 3.34 36.86
CA VAL A 73 -13.59 4.76 36.46
C VAL A 73 -14.68 4.93 35.40
N LYS A 74 -14.71 4.08 34.36
CA LYS A 74 -15.75 4.14 33.32
C LYS A 74 -17.14 3.86 33.87
N SER A 75 -17.28 2.90 34.78
CA SER A 75 -18.55 2.57 35.42
C SER A 75 -19.09 3.74 36.26
N LEU A 76 -18.23 4.35 37.08
CA LEU A 76 -18.58 5.51 37.90
C LEU A 76 -18.86 6.76 37.04
N ALA A 77 -18.14 6.92 35.93
CA ALA A 77 -18.43 7.97 34.96
C ALA A 77 -19.82 7.80 34.33
N ALA A 78 -20.19 6.56 33.96
CA ALA A 78 -21.51 6.23 33.45
C ALA A 78 -22.62 6.44 34.50
N SER A 79 -22.31 6.34 35.79
CA SER A 79 -23.24 6.68 36.88
C SER A 79 -23.32 8.19 37.18
N GLY A 80 -22.73 9.04 36.33
CA GLY A 80 -22.82 10.49 36.43
C GLY A 80 -21.77 11.17 37.31
N LEU A 81 -20.78 10.42 37.83
CA LEU A 81 -19.63 11.02 38.53
C LEU A 81 -18.66 11.60 37.50
N SER A 82 -18.12 12.77 37.78
CA SER A 82 -17.17 13.43 36.89
C SER A 82 -16.13 14.22 37.67
N GLY A 83 -15.05 14.62 36.99
CA GLY A 83 -14.01 15.46 37.59
C GLY A 83 -13.19 14.76 38.68
N PRO A 84 -12.58 15.53 39.62
CA PRO A 84 -11.69 14.97 40.64
C PRO A 84 -12.35 13.94 41.57
N LEU A 85 -13.64 14.11 41.86
CA LEU A 85 -14.42 13.19 42.69
C LEU A 85 -14.53 11.81 42.04
N LEU A 86 -14.67 11.73 40.71
CA LEU A 86 -14.70 10.46 39.99
C LEU A 86 -13.45 9.63 40.27
N TYR A 87 -12.28 10.24 40.09
CA TYR A 87 -11.00 9.54 40.23
C TYR A 87 -10.72 9.17 41.69
N GLN A 88 -11.06 10.05 42.64
CA GLN A 88 -10.90 9.77 44.06
C GLN A 88 -11.81 8.63 44.52
N THR A 89 -13.10 8.67 44.15
CA THR A 89 -14.05 7.60 44.47
C THR A 89 -13.68 6.28 43.80
N ALA A 90 -13.27 6.32 42.52
CA ALA A 90 -12.83 5.13 41.80
C ALA A 90 -11.57 4.52 42.43
N PHE A 91 -10.60 5.34 42.82
CA PHE A 91 -9.38 4.85 43.47
C PHE A 91 -9.68 4.25 44.84
N ASN A 92 -10.49 4.92 45.66
CA ASN A 92 -10.87 4.40 46.98
C ASN A 92 -11.64 3.07 46.86
N ALA A 93 -12.57 2.96 45.91
CA ALA A 93 -13.29 1.73 45.64
C ALA A 93 -12.36 0.63 45.10
N PHE A 94 -11.42 0.99 44.22
CA PHE A 94 -10.44 0.06 43.69
C PHE A 94 -9.54 -0.48 44.79
N ALA A 95 -8.93 0.39 45.60
CA ALA A 95 -8.08 0.02 46.72
C ALA A 95 -8.83 -0.82 47.76
N ALA A 96 -10.12 -0.53 48.01
CA ALA A 96 -10.95 -1.34 48.91
C ALA A 96 -11.23 -2.76 48.38
N VAL A 97 -11.30 -2.94 47.05
CA VAL A 97 -11.61 -4.23 46.42
C VAL A 97 -10.35 -5.06 46.18
N THR A 98 -9.25 -4.44 45.76
CA THR A 98 -8.02 -5.14 45.37
C THR A 98 -6.96 -5.15 46.46
N GLY A 99 -7.04 -4.24 47.45
CA GLY A 99 -6.01 -4.04 48.46
C GLY A 99 -4.72 -3.42 47.91
N LEU A 100 -4.71 -2.98 46.65
CA LEU A 100 -3.55 -2.42 45.98
C LEU A 100 -3.45 -0.91 46.20
N ASP A 101 -2.22 -0.43 46.30
CA ASP A 101 -1.89 0.98 46.50
C ASP A 101 -1.64 1.72 45.17
N LEU A 102 -1.59 3.05 45.24
CA LEU A 102 -1.39 3.92 44.08
C LEU A 102 -0.04 3.63 43.38
N PRO A 103 1.09 3.45 44.09
CA PRO A 103 2.35 3.06 43.46
C PRO A 103 2.28 1.77 42.65
N THR A 104 1.60 0.73 43.14
CA THR A 104 1.46 -0.54 42.40
C THR A 104 0.61 -0.37 41.15
N LEU A 105 -0.48 0.41 41.25
CA LEU A 105 -1.32 0.74 40.09
C LEU A 105 -0.53 1.50 39.01
N LEU A 106 0.27 2.50 39.41
CA LEU A 106 1.11 3.24 38.48
C LEU A 106 2.19 2.36 37.84
N THR A 107 2.81 1.48 38.62
CA THR A 107 3.79 0.50 38.10
C THR A 107 3.15 -0.42 37.05
N SER A 108 1.91 -0.86 37.26
CA SER A 108 1.18 -1.67 36.27
C SER A 108 0.87 -0.88 34.98
N ALA A 109 0.61 0.43 35.10
CA ALA A 109 0.37 1.31 33.96
C ALA A 109 1.67 1.53 33.14
N ASP A 110 2.79 1.71 33.82
CA ASP A 110 4.10 1.85 33.19
C ASP A 110 4.53 0.56 32.48
N ALA A 111 4.32 -0.60 33.12
CA ALA A 111 4.59 -1.90 32.51
C ALA A 111 3.75 -2.13 31.24
N LEU A 112 2.45 -1.79 31.27
CA LEU A 112 1.60 -1.86 30.08
C LEU A 112 2.07 -0.92 28.97
N THR A 113 2.49 0.31 29.33
CA THR A 113 2.99 1.29 28.36
C THR A 113 4.27 0.82 27.68
N GLN A 114 5.20 0.26 28.45
CA GLN A 114 6.44 -0.30 27.92
C GLN A 114 6.15 -1.46 26.97
N LYS A 115 5.26 -2.37 27.37
CA LYS A 115 4.89 -3.53 26.53
C LYS A 115 4.22 -3.13 25.22
N LEU A 116 3.37 -2.10 25.24
CA LEU A 116 2.78 -1.55 24.00
C LEU A 116 3.83 -0.88 23.11
N ALA A 117 4.84 -0.24 23.69
CA ALA A 117 5.94 0.33 22.94
C ALA A 117 6.79 -0.76 22.28
N ASP A 118 7.11 -1.82 23.01
CA ASP A 118 7.87 -2.97 22.52
C ASP A 118 7.09 -3.72 21.42
N ASP A 119 5.78 -3.94 21.60
CA ASP A 119 4.92 -4.53 20.58
C ASP A 119 4.87 -3.69 19.30
N ARG A 120 4.75 -2.36 19.45
CA ARG A 120 4.81 -1.44 18.31
C ARG A 120 6.14 -1.57 17.57
N ALA A 121 7.25 -1.65 18.29
CA ALA A 121 8.58 -1.84 17.69
C ALA A 121 8.66 -3.17 16.94
N CYS A 122 8.21 -4.28 17.54
CA CYS A 122 8.20 -5.60 16.92
C CYS A 122 7.32 -5.64 15.65
N ILE A 123 6.14 -5.01 15.68
CA ILE A 123 5.26 -4.91 14.50
C ILE A 123 5.95 -4.12 13.40
N GLN A 124 6.61 -3.01 13.74
CA GLN A 124 7.36 -2.20 12.77
C GLN A 124 8.53 -2.98 12.16
N GLU A 125 9.26 -3.74 12.97
CA GLU A 125 10.34 -4.62 12.49
C GLU A 125 9.80 -5.70 11.55
N ARG A 126 8.76 -6.43 11.95
CA ARG A 126 8.11 -7.42 11.09
C ARG A 126 7.59 -6.80 9.79
N HIS A 127 7.10 -5.56 9.85
CA HIS A 127 6.66 -4.83 8.66
C HIS A 127 7.85 -4.50 7.75
N ARG A 128 8.96 -4.02 8.31
CA ARG A 128 10.21 -3.79 7.56
C ARG A 128 10.78 -5.07 6.97
N GLU A 129 10.72 -6.19 7.69
CA GLU A 129 11.10 -7.52 7.19
C GLU A 129 10.21 -7.96 6.02
N LYS A 130 8.88 -7.84 6.15
CA LYS A 130 7.94 -8.14 5.06
C LYS A 130 8.16 -7.26 3.84
N LEU A 131 8.58 -6.01 4.05
CA LEU A 131 8.96 -5.09 2.98
C LEU A 131 10.36 -5.35 2.41
N GLY A 132 11.15 -6.22 3.06
CA GLY A 132 12.53 -6.52 2.67
C GLY A 132 13.51 -5.37 2.90
N GLU A 133 13.22 -4.47 3.84
CA GLU A 133 13.97 -3.22 4.05
C GLU A 133 15.12 -3.37 5.07
N THR A 134 15.04 -4.32 6.00
CA THR A 134 16.07 -4.53 7.04
C THR A 134 16.30 -6.01 7.34
N GLY A 135 17.32 -6.62 6.73
CA GLY A 135 17.82 -7.95 7.10
C GLY A 135 18.63 -8.62 5.98
N PRO A 136 19.71 -9.38 6.29
CA PRO A 136 20.43 -10.14 5.27
C PRO A 136 19.48 -11.18 4.66
N LEU A 137 19.21 -11.01 3.37
CA LEU A 137 18.25 -11.77 2.55
C LEU A 137 18.43 -13.29 2.68
N LYS A 138 17.75 -13.90 3.66
CA LYS A 138 17.43 -15.34 3.67
C LYS A 138 16.01 -15.53 3.10
N GLY A 139 15.78 -15.05 1.89
CA GLY A 139 14.48 -15.18 1.23
C GLY A 139 14.42 -14.45 -0.10
N PRO A 140 13.47 -14.83 -0.99
CA PRO A 140 13.22 -14.11 -2.23
C PRO A 140 12.92 -12.64 -1.92
N PRO A 141 13.40 -11.69 -2.75
CA PRO A 141 13.25 -10.27 -2.51
C PRO A 141 11.77 -9.92 -2.30
N GLY A 142 11.47 -9.11 -1.29
CA GLY A 142 10.11 -8.64 -1.04
C GLY A 142 9.53 -7.93 -2.28
N PRO A 143 8.20 -7.85 -2.39
CA PRO A 143 7.52 -7.29 -3.57
C PRO A 143 7.99 -5.86 -3.90
N LEU A 144 8.35 -5.08 -2.89
CA LEU A 144 8.85 -3.70 -3.05
C LEU A 144 10.29 -3.68 -3.61
N ALA A 145 11.15 -4.62 -3.20
CA ALA A 145 12.47 -4.81 -3.78
C ALA A 145 12.39 -5.32 -5.24
N GLN A 146 11.44 -6.21 -5.54
CA GLN A 146 11.17 -6.66 -6.92
C GLN A 146 10.69 -5.49 -7.80
N LEU A 147 9.77 -4.66 -7.29
CA LEU A 147 9.29 -3.47 -7.99
C LEU A 147 10.41 -2.46 -8.23
N ARG A 148 11.28 -2.23 -7.25
CA ARG A 148 12.46 -1.36 -7.42
C ARG A 148 13.41 -1.91 -8.49
N HIS A 149 13.64 -3.22 -8.50
CA HIS A 149 14.47 -3.86 -9.52
C HIS A 149 13.83 -3.75 -10.92
N GLN A 150 12.52 -4.00 -11.05
CA GLN A 150 11.81 -3.80 -12.32
C GLN A 150 11.85 -2.36 -12.79
N ALA A 151 11.67 -1.38 -11.89
CA ALA A 151 11.74 0.03 -12.23
C ALA A 151 13.13 0.41 -12.76
N ALA A 152 14.20 -0.07 -12.11
CA ALA A 152 15.56 0.15 -12.57
C ALA A 152 15.83 -0.52 -13.94
N GLN A 153 15.33 -1.73 -14.14
CA GLN A 153 15.44 -2.45 -15.42
C GLN A 153 14.74 -1.68 -16.55
N LEU A 154 13.48 -1.28 -16.33
CA LEU A 154 12.71 -0.50 -17.30
C LEU A 154 13.38 0.84 -17.61
N GLN A 155 13.97 1.49 -16.61
CA GLN A 155 14.69 2.75 -16.83
C GLN A 155 15.96 2.54 -17.68
N ALA A 156 16.69 1.45 -17.49
CA ALA A 156 17.82 1.08 -18.33
C ALA A 156 17.39 0.76 -19.77
N ASP A 157 16.29 0.03 -19.94
CA ASP A 157 15.75 -0.32 -21.25
C ASP A 157 15.28 0.92 -22.02
N VAL A 158 14.60 1.86 -21.34
CA VAL A 158 14.20 3.15 -21.93
C VAL A 158 15.42 3.96 -22.38
N ALA A 159 16.49 4.01 -21.56
CA ALA A 159 17.72 4.70 -21.93
C ALA A 159 18.40 4.04 -23.15
N ALA A 160 18.42 2.70 -23.21
CA ALA A 160 18.99 1.96 -24.35
C ALA A 160 18.18 2.19 -25.64
N LEU A 161 16.85 2.08 -25.57
CA LEU A 161 15.97 2.34 -26.71
C LEU A 161 16.06 3.79 -27.20
N THR A 162 16.21 4.75 -26.29
CA THR A 162 16.38 6.17 -26.64
C THR A 162 17.69 6.39 -27.41
N LYS A 163 18.78 5.72 -27.01
CA LYS A 163 20.05 5.77 -27.77
C LYS A 163 19.90 5.14 -29.15
N GLN A 164 19.30 3.97 -29.25
CA GLN A 164 19.06 3.30 -30.54
C GLN A 164 18.21 4.17 -31.48
N LEU A 165 17.18 4.84 -30.94
CA LEU A 165 16.35 5.74 -31.72
C LEU A 165 17.15 6.95 -32.22
N GLY A 166 18.04 7.51 -31.40
CA GLY A 166 18.97 8.56 -31.81
C GLY A 166 19.91 8.12 -32.93
N GLU A 167 20.54 6.95 -32.79
CA GLU A 167 21.43 6.37 -33.81
C GLU A 167 20.69 6.12 -35.13
N LYS A 168 19.47 5.58 -35.07
CA LYS A 168 18.65 5.34 -36.27
C LYS A 168 18.17 6.63 -36.92
N SER A 169 17.82 7.64 -36.14
CA SER A 169 17.47 8.97 -36.65
C SER A 169 18.64 9.59 -37.40
N GLN A 170 19.85 9.51 -36.84
CA GLN A 170 21.06 9.99 -37.52
C GLN A 170 21.32 9.23 -38.81
N GLN A 171 21.24 7.89 -38.77
CA GLN A 171 21.42 7.04 -39.94
C GLN A 171 20.44 7.39 -41.08
N LEU A 172 19.17 7.66 -40.74
CA LEU A 172 18.17 8.09 -41.71
C LEU A 172 18.51 9.45 -42.32
N GLN A 173 18.98 10.40 -41.51
CA GLN A 173 19.37 11.73 -41.98
C GLN A 173 20.56 11.65 -42.94
N ASP A 174 21.58 10.85 -42.61
CA ASP A 174 22.75 10.65 -43.46
C ASP A 174 22.36 9.98 -44.79
N THR A 175 21.46 8.99 -44.74
CA THR A 175 20.96 8.30 -45.93
C THR A 175 20.15 9.26 -46.83
N GLN A 176 19.34 10.14 -46.25
CA GLN A 176 18.62 11.16 -47.01
C GLN A 176 19.58 12.13 -47.70
N GLN A 177 20.64 12.57 -47.01
CA GLN A 177 21.65 13.44 -47.62
C GLN A 177 22.37 12.75 -48.77
N GLN A 178 22.73 11.46 -48.62
CA GLN A 178 23.34 10.66 -49.68
C GLN A 178 22.40 10.51 -50.88
N LEU A 179 21.11 10.24 -50.66
CA LEU A 179 20.11 10.16 -51.73
C LEU A 179 20.00 11.47 -52.52
N HIS A 180 20.01 12.61 -51.84
CA HIS A 180 20.00 13.92 -52.50
C HIS A 180 21.27 14.15 -53.34
N GLN A 181 22.44 13.76 -52.84
CA GLN A 181 23.69 13.88 -53.56
C GLN A 181 23.74 12.97 -54.80
N GLU A 182 23.31 11.71 -54.66
CA GLU A 182 23.24 10.77 -55.79
C GLU A 182 22.20 11.20 -56.83
N GLY A 183 21.06 11.75 -56.40
CA GLY A 183 20.08 12.35 -57.29
C GLY A 183 20.66 13.51 -58.11
N ALA A 184 21.40 14.42 -57.47
CA ALA A 184 22.06 15.52 -58.16
C ALA A 184 23.13 15.04 -59.14
N LYS A 185 23.95 14.04 -58.77
CA LYS A 185 24.95 13.44 -59.66
C LYS A 185 24.31 12.76 -60.87
N ALA A 186 23.24 11.99 -60.66
CA ALA A 186 22.51 11.33 -61.75
C ALA A 186 21.91 12.36 -62.72
N GLN A 187 21.33 13.45 -62.21
CA GLN A 187 20.78 14.52 -63.04
C GLN A 187 21.88 15.24 -63.85
N ALA A 188 23.05 15.50 -63.26
CA ALA A 188 24.19 16.07 -63.97
C ALA A 188 24.76 15.13 -65.04
N ALA A 189 24.81 13.83 -64.76
CA ALA A 189 25.25 12.82 -65.71
C ALA A 189 24.28 12.71 -66.91
N LEU A 190 22.97 12.76 -66.65
CA LEU A 190 21.95 12.80 -67.70
C LEU A 190 22.11 14.04 -68.60
N ALA A 191 22.23 15.23 -68.01
CA ALA A 191 22.45 16.46 -68.78
C ALA A 191 23.75 16.42 -69.60
N SER A 192 24.81 15.82 -69.05
CA SER A 192 26.10 15.66 -69.76
C SER A 192 25.98 14.69 -70.93
N TYR A 193 25.23 13.59 -70.76
CA TYR A 193 24.96 12.64 -71.84
C TYR A 193 24.12 13.26 -72.95
N GLU A 194 23.09 14.03 -72.61
CA GLU A 194 22.25 14.74 -73.57
C GLU A 194 23.07 15.76 -74.39
N LEU A 195 23.96 16.51 -73.74
CA LEU A 195 24.84 17.47 -74.41
C LEU A 195 25.85 16.76 -75.33
N ALA A 196 26.47 15.68 -74.87
CA ALA A 196 27.39 14.89 -75.69
C ALA A 196 26.70 14.27 -76.92
N ASN A 197 25.46 13.79 -76.75
CA ASN A 197 24.67 13.25 -77.85
C ASN A 197 24.29 14.34 -78.87
N ALA A 198 23.86 15.52 -78.41
CA ALA A 198 23.57 16.66 -79.28
C ALA A 198 24.81 17.10 -80.08
N ALA A 199 25.98 17.12 -79.45
CA ALA A 199 27.24 17.44 -80.12
C ALA A 199 27.62 16.40 -81.18
N ALA A 200 27.50 15.10 -80.88
CA ALA A 200 27.79 14.02 -81.82
C ALA A 200 26.84 14.03 -83.04
N VAL A 201 25.56 14.37 -82.85
CA VAL A 201 24.60 14.53 -83.95
C VAL A 201 24.94 15.73 -84.83
N ALA A 202 25.44 16.84 -84.24
CA ALA A 202 25.84 18.03 -84.99
C ALA A 202 27.09 17.78 -85.86
N GLU A 203 28.03 16.94 -85.42
CA GLU A 203 29.23 16.58 -86.21
C GLU A 203 28.92 15.69 -87.44
N LEU A 204 27.75 15.05 -87.48
CA LEU A 204 27.34 14.17 -88.59
C LEU A 204 26.60 14.90 -89.72
N GLN A 205 26.29 16.20 -89.56
CA GLN A 205 25.60 17.05 -90.56
C GLN A 205 26.59 17.92 -91.33
#